data_AF-A0A2S9GGA6-F1
#
_entry.id   AF-A0A2S9GGA6-F1
#
_cell.length_a   1.000
_cell.length_b   1.000
_cell.length_c   1.000
_cell.angle_alpha   90.00
_cell.angle_beta   90.00
_cell.angle_gamma   90.00
#
_symmetry.space_group_name_H-M   'P 1'
#
loop_
_entity.id
_entity.type
_entity.pdbx_description
1 polymer ?
#
loop_
_entity_poly.entity_id
_entity_poly.type
_entity_poly.pdbx_seq_one_letter_code
_entity_poly.pdbx_strand_id
1 'polypeptide(L)'
;TMGCLYPDRIFLGVGTGEALNEIATGYEGEWPEFKERYARLRGSVRLMRELWLGDRVDFEGEYYKTKGASIYDVPEGGIPVYIAA
;
A
#
# COMPACT_ATOMS: atom_id res chain seq x y z
N THR A 1 -3.39 8.27 -9.94
CA THR A 1 -4.67 8.89 -10.37
C THR A 1 -5.14 10.07 -9.52
N MET A 2 -5.61 9.92 -8.27
CA MET A 2 -6.16 11.08 -7.52
C MET A 2 -5.17 12.26 -7.40
N GLY A 3 -3.89 11.97 -7.14
CA GLY A 3 -2.84 13.02 -7.10
C GLY A 3 -2.62 13.73 -8.45
N CYS A 4 -2.93 13.09 -9.58
CA CYS A 4 -2.88 13.71 -10.90
C CYS A 4 -4.07 14.67 -11.10
N LEU A 5 -5.24 14.30 -10.59
CA LEU A 5 -6.46 15.13 -10.66
C LEU A 5 -6.39 16.34 -9.72
N TYR A 6 -5.75 16.17 -8.57
CA TYR A 6 -5.65 17.19 -7.53
C TYR A 6 -4.19 17.35 -7.08
N PRO A 7 -3.34 17.99 -7.90
CA PRO A 7 -1.93 18.18 -7.60
C PRO A 7 -1.73 18.79 -6.21
N ASP A 8 -0.77 18.24 -5.47
CA ASP A 8 -0.37 18.68 -4.12
C ASP A 8 -1.46 18.68 -3.03
N ARG A 9 -2.61 18.05 -3.31
CA ARG A 9 -3.75 17.98 -2.37
C ARG A 9 -4.11 16.58 -1.90
N ILE A 10 -3.37 15.57 -2.35
CA ILE A 10 -3.62 14.17 -1.98
C ILE A 10 -2.46 13.64 -1.14
N PHE A 11 -2.83 12.97 -0.05
CA PHE A 11 -1.93 12.13 0.73
C PHE A 11 -2.62 10.80 1.02
N LEU A 12 -1.83 9.78 1.36
CA LEU A 12 -2.32 8.46 1.75
C LEU A 12 -2.02 8.22 3.23
N GLY A 13 -3.06 8.24 4.06
CA GLY A 13 -2.98 7.84 5.47
C GLY A 13 -3.21 6.34 5.62
N VAL A 14 -2.29 5.65 6.31
CA VAL A 14 -2.36 4.20 6.51
C VAL A 14 -2.09 3.79 7.95
N GLY A 15 -2.69 2.69 8.37
CA GLY A 15 -2.48 2.03 9.66
C GLY A 15 -2.48 0.51 9.51
N THR A 16 -2.26 -0.22 10.60
CA THR A 16 -2.14 -1.69 10.56
C THR A 16 -3.48 -2.44 10.44
N GLY A 17 -4.60 -1.73 10.36
CA GLY A 17 -5.94 -2.30 10.24
C GLY A 17 -6.56 -2.77 11.56
N GLU A 18 -7.88 -3.00 11.51
CA GLU A 18 -8.72 -3.48 12.61
C GLU A 18 -9.55 -4.69 12.15
N ALA A 19 -9.67 -5.69 13.02
CA ALA A 19 -10.27 -6.98 12.66
C ALA A 19 -11.73 -6.87 12.20
N LEU A 20 -12.51 -5.96 12.81
CA LEU A 20 -13.96 -5.87 12.60
C LEU A 20 -14.30 -5.68 11.12
N ASN A 21 -13.64 -4.73 10.46
CA ASN A 21 -13.92 -4.42 9.06
C ASN A 21 -13.45 -5.55 8.14
N GLU A 22 -12.26 -6.10 8.39
CA GLU A 22 -11.69 -7.15 7.52
C GLU A 22 -12.48 -8.47 7.61
N ILE A 23 -12.89 -8.87 8.83
CA ILE A 23 -13.73 -10.05 9.04
C ILE A 23 -15.10 -9.86 8.39
N ALA A 24 -15.70 -8.68 8.53
CA ALA A 24 -16.99 -8.38 7.90
C ALA A 24 -16.94 -8.51 6.36
N THR A 25 -15.78 -8.26 5.75
CA THR A 25 -15.56 -8.41 4.30
C THR A 25 -15.03 -9.78 3.87
N GLY A 26 -14.94 -10.74 4.78
CA GLY A 26 -14.58 -12.13 4.46
C GLY A 26 -13.10 -12.48 4.66
N TYR A 27 -12.39 -11.78 5.54
CA TYR A 27 -11.08 -12.26 5.99
C TYR A 27 -11.21 -13.65 6.63
N GLU A 28 -10.45 -14.62 6.12
CA GLU A 28 -10.47 -16.00 6.58
C GLU A 28 -9.29 -16.30 7.51
N GLY A 29 -9.54 -17.13 8.52
CA GLY A 29 -8.53 -17.58 9.48
C GLY A 29 -8.38 -16.67 10.70
N GLU A 30 -7.30 -16.86 11.45
CA GLU A 30 -7.01 -16.08 12.64
C GLU A 30 -6.55 -14.67 12.26
N TRP A 31 -7.06 -13.68 12.99
CA TRP A 31 -6.63 -12.30 12.81
C TRP A 31 -5.15 -12.17 13.23
N PRO A 32 -4.25 -11.67 12.35
CA PRO A 32 -2.82 -11.73 12.62
C PRO A 32 -2.43 -10.85 13.81
N GLU A 33 -1.39 -11.22 14.54
CA GLU A 33 -0.84 -10.37 15.59
C GLU A 33 -0.24 -9.05 15.05
N PHE A 34 -0.06 -8.07 15.92
CA PHE A 34 0.44 -6.75 15.53
C PHE A 34 1.77 -6.81 14.74
N LYS A 35 2.69 -7.71 15.12
CA LYS A 35 3.98 -7.87 14.43
C LYS A 35 3.79 -8.16 12.94
N GLU A 36 2.89 -9.07 12.61
CA GLU A 36 2.57 -9.42 11.24
C GLU A 36 1.84 -8.28 10.54
N ARG A 37 0.80 -7.70 11.15
CA ARG A 37 0.05 -6.58 10.55
C ARG A 37 0.95 -5.39 10.24
N TYR A 38 1.92 -5.10 11.12
CA TYR A 38 2.91 -4.06 10.89
C TYR A 38 3.90 -4.44 9.78
N ALA A 39 4.29 -5.72 9.65
CA ALA A 39 5.10 -6.20 8.53
C ALA A 39 4.37 -6.07 7.19
N ARG A 40 3.08 -6.45 7.14
CA ARG A 40 2.18 -6.24 6.00
C ARG A 40 2.10 -4.76 5.63
N LEU A 41 1.87 -3.87 6.60
CA LEU A 41 1.84 -2.43 6.35
C LEU A 41 3.14 -1.93 5.69
N ARG A 42 4.32 -2.22 6.29
CA ARG A 42 5.61 -1.79 5.71
C ARG A 42 5.83 -2.36 4.30
N GLY A 43 5.49 -3.63 4.09
CA GLY A 43 5.59 -4.29 2.79
C GLY A 43 4.72 -3.63 1.72
N SER A 44 3.46 -3.30 2.06
CA SER A 44 2.54 -2.62 1.16
C SER A 44 3.00 -1.20 0.79
N VAL A 45 3.50 -0.42 1.75
CA VAL A 45 4.03 0.93 1.50
C VAL A 45 5.26 0.87 0.59
N ARG A 46 6.15 -0.11 0.78
CA ARG A 46 7.30 -0.32 -0.11
C ARG A 46 6.84 -0.62 -1.52
N LEU A 47 5.92 -1.58 -1.70
CA LEU A 47 5.36 -1.94 -3.00
C LEU A 47 4.73 -0.73 -3.71
N MET A 48 3.89 0.04 -3.03
CA MET A 48 3.24 1.22 -3.62
C MET A 48 4.26 2.25 -4.10
N ARG A 49 5.31 2.51 -3.32
CA ARG A 49 6.36 3.45 -3.71
C ARG A 49 7.18 2.95 -4.90
N GLU A 50 7.49 1.66 -4.96
CA GLU A 50 8.15 1.08 -6.13
C GLU A 50 7.29 1.24 -7.38
N LEU A 51 5.97 1.03 -7.29
CA LEU A 51 5.05 1.24 -8.41
C LEU A 51 4.96 2.71 -8.86
N TRP A 52 5.05 3.67 -7.95
CA TRP A 52 4.97 5.10 -8.30
C TRP A 52 6.26 5.66 -8.90
N LEU A 53 7.41 5.06 -8.57
CA LEU A 53 8.72 5.56 -8.97
C LEU A 53 9.36 4.72 -10.09
N GLY A 54 8.88 3.50 -10.30
CA GLY A 54 9.36 2.58 -11.32
C GLY A 54 8.49 2.53 -12.57
N ASP A 55 9.00 1.85 -13.60
CA ASP A 55 8.25 1.57 -14.84
C ASP A 55 7.69 0.15 -14.80
N ARG A 56 8.53 -0.89 -14.90
CA ARG A 56 8.11 -2.31 -14.80
C ARG A 56 8.59 -2.93 -13.50
N VAL A 57 7.69 -3.03 -12.52
CA VAL A 57 7.99 -3.49 -11.17
C VAL A 57 7.64 -4.97 -11.01
N ASP A 58 8.70 -5.78 -10.87
CA ASP A 58 8.65 -7.12 -10.30
C ASP A 58 8.95 -7.03 -8.80
N PHE A 59 7.92 -7.16 -7.97
CA PHE A 59 8.04 -7.12 -6.51
C PHE A 59 7.75 -8.50 -5.95
N GLU A 60 8.65 -9.03 -5.12
CA GLU A 60 8.44 -10.28 -4.37
C GLU A 60 8.59 -9.97 -2.87
N GLY A 61 7.46 -9.79 -2.20
CA GLY A 61 7.37 -9.64 -0.75
C GLY A 61 6.72 -10.86 -0.10
N GLU A 62 6.79 -10.91 1.23
CA GLU A 62 6.18 -12.00 2.01
C GLU A 62 4.66 -12.10 1.82
N TYR A 63 3.98 -10.97 1.62
CA TYR A 63 2.51 -10.90 1.53
C TYR A 63 1.99 -10.36 0.20
N TYR A 64 2.83 -9.67 -0.58
CA TYR A 64 2.41 -8.97 -1.79
C TYR A 64 3.39 -9.24 -2.92
N LYS A 65 2.86 -9.32 -4.14
CA LYS A 65 3.64 -9.62 -5.34
C LYS A 65 3.13 -8.82 -6.54
N THR A 66 4.05 -8.40 -7.40
CA THR A 66 3.73 -7.91 -8.75
C THR A 66 4.64 -8.54 -9.78
N LYS A 67 4.20 -8.58 -11.03
CA LYS A 67 4.98 -9.06 -12.16
C LYS A 67 4.88 -8.07 -13.33
N GLY A 68 5.96 -7.36 -13.63
CA GLY A 68 6.03 -6.34 -14.67
C GLY A 68 4.94 -5.27 -14.57
N ALA A 69 4.54 -4.89 -13.34
CA ALA A 69 3.45 -3.94 -13.11
C ALA A 69 3.92 -2.49 -13.25
N SER A 70 3.04 -1.61 -13.74
CA SER A 70 3.36 -0.21 -14.05
C SER A 70 2.24 0.73 -13.63
N ILE A 71 2.60 1.91 -13.12
CA ILE A 71 1.67 3.03 -12.92
C ILE A 71 2.27 4.26 -13.60
N TYR A 72 1.75 4.60 -14.79
CA TYR A 72 2.16 5.80 -15.52
C TYR A 72 1.46 7.07 -14.99
N ASP A 73 0.20 6.94 -14.57
CA ASP A 73 -0.61 8.07 -14.09
C ASP A 73 -0.38 8.33 -12.59
N VAL A 74 0.77 8.93 -12.29
CA VAL A 74 1.20 9.31 -10.94
C VAL A 74 1.95 10.65 -10.98
N PRO A 75 1.80 11.53 -9.96
CA PRO A 75 2.64 12.72 -9.84
C PRO A 75 4.13 12.38 -9.71
N GLU A 76 4.99 13.30 -10.13
CA GLU A 76 6.43 13.18 -9.94
C GLU A 76 6.75 13.01 -8.43
N GLY A 77 7.59 12.03 -8.09
CA GLY A 77 7.93 11.69 -6.70
C GLY A 77 6.87 10.86 -5.95
N GLY A 78 5.72 10.55 -6.55
CA GLY A 78 4.69 9.71 -5.97
C GLY A 78 3.70 10.44 -5.06
N ILE A 79 3.09 9.70 -4.12
CA ILE A 79 2.11 10.25 -3.17
C ILE A 79 2.69 10.28 -1.75
N PRO A 80 2.56 11.39 -0.99
CA PRO A 80 2.94 11.43 0.43
C PRO A 80 2.20 10.37 1.25
N VAL A 81 2.94 9.60 2.05
CA VAL A 81 2.38 8.55 2.92
C VAL A 81 2.52 8.95 4.38
N TYR A 82 1.39 8.97 5.10
CA TYR A 82 1.32 9.25 6.54
C TYR A 82 1.02 7.96 7.29
N ILE A 83 1.78 7.69 8.35
CA ILE A 83 1.64 6.48 9.17
C ILE A 83 0.93 6.85 10.47
N ALA A 84 -0.20 6.20 10.74
CA ALA A 84 -0.84 6.24 12.06
C ALA A 84 0.00 5.44 13.06
N ALA A 85 0.32 6.05 14.21
CA ALA A 85 1.11 5.48 15.29
C ALA A 85 0.36 5.59 16.62
#